data_AF-A0A7S0CBF4-F1
#
_entry.id   AF-A0A7S0CBF4-F1
#
_cell.length_a   1.000
_cell.length_b   1.000
_cell.length_c   1.000
_cell.angle_alpha   90.00
_cell.angle_beta   90.00
_cell.angle_gamma   90.00
#
_symmetry.space_group_name_H-M   'P 1'
#
loop_
_entity.id
_entity.type
_entity.pdbx_description
1 polymer ?
#
loop_
_entity_poly.entity_id
_entity_poly.type
_entity_poly.pdbx_seq_one_letter_code
_entity_poly.pdbx_strand_id
1 'polypeptide(L)'
;KMYAWWMVRDSLLKQVMLMNDNITLHMGWSFSDLEDDHPDHIKARFTRTQQTQTRKDDDGTNTQIDNEAEDVLDLTGIMLVGADGVHSAVRASLDLAPATQTGSVCWRGSISIIDDDDDDAIDNNNINNARKLLAPLLTSPLLTTGKMVLGYIKCGPYCVVGLKSFHSKYPGVMTWTVNTKEPDAAVKFSHPRDALGAYLDSITKNDNADDDDENKKTASLIEAVLELADPEELHHSLPFVTIGLPEENQDENENVNVNANGTTGWGGTGRVTLIGDAAHAMRSAGGQGGAMAFEDCVVLARILEQTQALSGGNANDNDKDSDNDTVDDVHHTRASIETAVLEFENSRLPRVRTIWNDQWERAERAYKGDFKPSRTEEDELEYQAWVDKGV
;
A
#
# COMPACT_ATOMS: atom_id res chain seq x y z
N LYS A 1 7.53 -16.76 6.44
CA LYS A 1 7.89 -15.54 5.72
C LYS A 1 6.61 -14.85 5.24
N MET A 2 6.01 -14.04 6.11
CA MET A 2 5.18 -12.94 5.63
C MET A 2 6.13 -12.13 4.76
N TYR A 3 5.95 -12.24 3.45
CA TYR A 3 6.89 -11.67 2.52
C TYR A 3 6.70 -10.17 2.60
N ALA A 4 7.77 -9.47 2.96
CA ALA A 4 7.77 -8.03 2.81
C ALA A 4 7.36 -7.69 1.38
N TRP A 5 6.66 -6.56 1.19
CA TRP A 5 6.00 -6.26 -0.09
C TRP A 5 6.92 -6.42 -1.31
N TRP A 6 8.20 -6.07 -1.18
CA TRP A 6 9.19 -6.28 -2.25
C TRP A 6 9.36 -7.74 -2.66
N MET A 7 9.26 -8.71 -1.74
CA MET A 7 9.33 -10.13 -2.05
C MET A 7 8.06 -10.64 -2.75
N VAL A 8 6.89 -10.10 -2.40
CA VAL A 8 5.63 -10.38 -3.12
C VAL A 8 5.70 -9.81 -4.53
N ARG A 9 6.13 -8.54 -4.66
CA ARG A 9 6.40 -7.88 -5.94
C ARG A 9 7.36 -8.69 -6.80
N ASP A 10 8.50 -9.13 -6.27
CA ASP A 10 9.50 -9.89 -7.03
C ASP A 10 8.98 -11.27 -7.44
N SER A 11 8.14 -11.90 -6.62
CA SER A 11 7.48 -13.16 -6.95
C SER A 11 6.43 -12.97 -8.05
N LEU A 12 5.63 -11.91 -7.99
CA LEU A 12 4.68 -11.55 -9.05
C LEU A 12 5.40 -11.19 -10.34
N LEU A 13 6.50 -10.44 -10.25
CA LEU A 13 7.34 -10.09 -11.40
C LEU A 13 7.89 -11.36 -12.06
N LYS A 14 8.36 -12.34 -11.29
CA LYS A 14 8.80 -13.64 -11.82
C LYS A 14 7.65 -14.38 -12.52
N GLN A 15 6.45 -14.38 -11.96
CA GLN A 15 5.27 -15.00 -12.59
C GLN A 15 4.93 -14.29 -13.91
N VAL A 16 4.92 -12.95 -13.91
CA VAL A 16 4.69 -12.14 -15.11
C VAL A 16 5.76 -12.40 -16.17
N MET A 17 7.03 -12.48 -15.80
CA MET A 17 8.14 -12.81 -16.70
C MET A 17 8.03 -14.22 -17.30
N LEU A 18 7.23 -15.13 -16.71
CA LEU A 18 6.95 -16.46 -17.28
C LEU A 18 5.75 -16.46 -18.24
N MET A 19 4.93 -15.40 -18.23
CA MET A 19 3.78 -15.22 -19.13
C MET A 19 4.26 -14.55 -20.43
N ASN A 20 5.05 -15.28 -21.22
CA ASN A 20 5.82 -14.73 -22.34
C ASN A 20 5.03 -14.12 -23.51
N ASP A 21 3.72 -14.38 -23.63
CA ASP A 21 3.01 -14.09 -24.88
C ASP A 21 2.20 -12.79 -24.89
N ASN A 22 1.95 -12.15 -23.73
CA ASN A 22 1.02 -11.00 -23.65
C ASN A 22 1.50 -9.82 -22.80
N ILE A 23 2.70 -9.86 -22.19
CA ILE A 23 3.20 -8.79 -21.31
C ILE A 23 4.60 -8.38 -21.74
N THR A 24 4.77 -7.10 -22.08
CA THR A 24 6.09 -6.50 -22.32
C THR A 24 6.48 -5.64 -21.13
N LEU A 25 7.67 -5.87 -20.57
CA LEU A 25 8.16 -5.15 -19.40
C LEU A 25 9.23 -4.12 -19.80
N HIS A 26 8.97 -2.85 -19.48
CA HIS A 26 9.91 -1.74 -19.67
C HIS A 26 10.36 -1.22 -18.30
N MET A 27 11.48 -1.75 -17.78
CA MET A 27 12.00 -1.35 -16.47
C MET A 27 12.90 -0.12 -16.54
N GLY A 28 12.86 0.72 -15.49
CA GLY A 28 13.73 1.90 -15.36
C GLY A 28 13.28 3.11 -16.16
N TRP A 29 12.01 3.15 -16.58
CA TRP A 29 11.39 4.26 -17.30
C TRP A 29 10.41 5.00 -16.38
N SER A 30 10.30 6.31 -16.54
CA SER A 30 9.36 7.17 -15.82
C SER A 30 8.35 7.75 -16.80
N PHE A 31 7.07 7.74 -16.43
CA PHE A 31 6.02 8.36 -17.24
C PHE A 31 6.22 9.88 -17.31
N SER A 32 6.07 10.47 -18.50
CA SER A 32 6.37 11.89 -18.73
C SER A 32 5.25 12.65 -19.43
N ASP A 33 4.51 12.04 -20.34
CA ASP A 33 3.53 12.75 -21.18
C ASP A 33 2.45 11.81 -21.73
N LEU A 34 1.30 12.39 -22.10
CA LEU A 34 0.11 11.68 -22.57
C LEU A 34 -0.56 12.41 -23.74
N GLU A 35 -0.83 11.66 -24.81
CA GLU A 35 -1.62 12.11 -25.95
C GLU A 35 -2.87 11.20 -26.06
N ASP A 36 -4.05 11.74 -25.75
CA ASP A 36 -5.35 11.04 -25.80
C ASP A 36 -6.33 11.70 -26.80
N ASP A 37 -5.85 12.16 -27.96
CA ASP A 37 -6.67 12.82 -28.99
C ASP A 37 -7.03 11.90 -30.17
N HIS A 38 -6.29 10.82 -30.39
CA HIS A 38 -6.52 9.88 -31.49
C HIS A 38 -7.79 9.02 -31.24
N PRO A 39 -8.65 8.80 -32.25
CA PRO A 39 -9.90 8.04 -32.06
C PRO A 39 -9.69 6.61 -31.55
N ASP A 40 -8.68 5.91 -32.05
CA ASP A 40 -8.53 4.46 -31.79
C ASP A 40 -7.53 4.08 -30.70
N HIS A 41 -6.58 4.97 -30.35
CA HIS A 41 -5.53 4.65 -29.38
C HIS A 41 -5.11 5.85 -28.54
N ILE A 42 -4.53 5.56 -27.38
CA ILE A 42 -3.83 6.51 -26.52
C ILE A 42 -2.32 6.31 -26.66
N LYS A 43 -1.54 7.38 -26.57
CA LYS A 43 -0.09 7.34 -26.62
C LYS A 43 0.49 7.88 -25.31
N ALA A 44 1.34 7.09 -24.67
CA ALA A 44 2.03 7.46 -23.44
C ALA A 44 3.54 7.53 -23.70
N ARG A 45 4.16 8.64 -23.28
CA ARG A 45 5.60 8.83 -23.33
C ARG A 45 6.21 8.50 -21.98
N PHE A 46 7.35 7.81 -22.05
CA PHE A 46 8.20 7.54 -20.92
C PHE A 46 9.61 8.02 -21.21
N THR A 47 10.28 8.52 -20.19
CA THR A 47 11.66 8.96 -20.29
C THR A 47 12.56 8.26 -19.29
N ARG A 48 13.85 8.23 -19.60
CA ARG A 48 14.89 7.72 -18.71
C ARG A 48 16.14 8.56 -18.86
N THR A 49 16.58 9.14 -17.75
CA THR A 49 17.89 9.78 -17.68
C THR A 49 18.96 8.71 -17.58
N GLN A 50 19.92 8.69 -18.51
CA GLN A 50 21.10 7.85 -18.35
C GLN A 50 21.93 8.38 -17.17
N GLN A 51 22.22 7.52 -16.19
CA GLN A 51 22.99 7.91 -15.00
C GLN A 51 24.32 8.58 -15.37
N THR A 52 24.70 9.59 -14.57
CA THR A 52 25.98 10.27 -14.64
C THR A 52 27.14 9.26 -14.64
N GLN A 53 27.92 9.24 -15.70
CA GLN A 53 29.07 8.34 -15.81
C GLN A 53 30.24 8.98 -15.06
N THR A 54 30.75 8.32 -14.02
CA THR A 54 31.96 8.80 -13.33
C THR A 54 33.18 8.22 -14.04
N ARG A 55 33.97 9.08 -14.70
CA ARG A 55 35.26 8.69 -15.27
C ARG A 55 36.36 8.99 -14.27
N LYS A 56 37.22 7.99 -13.99
CA LYS A 56 38.51 8.23 -13.33
C LYS A 56 39.47 8.77 -14.38
N ASP A 57 39.95 9.99 -14.18
CA ASP A 57 40.98 10.57 -15.01
C ASP A 57 42.37 10.10 -14.57
N ASP A 58 43.35 10.24 -15.45
CA ASP A 58 44.72 9.75 -15.26
C ASP A 58 45.43 10.42 -14.06
N ASP A 59 44.91 11.55 -13.58
CA ASP A 59 45.40 12.28 -12.39
C ASP A 59 44.76 11.81 -11.07
N GLY A 60 43.86 10.83 -11.13
CA GLY A 60 43.15 10.28 -9.98
C GLY A 60 41.90 11.07 -9.56
N THR A 61 41.51 12.11 -10.30
CA THR A 61 40.25 12.80 -10.09
C THR A 61 39.08 12.05 -10.73
N ASN A 62 37.89 12.19 -10.13
CA ASN A 62 36.65 11.65 -10.66
C ASN A 62 35.91 12.79 -11.37
N THR A 63 35.80 12.74 -12.70
CA THR A 63 34.96 13.66 -13.46
C THR A 63 33.57 13.03 -13.64
N GLN A 64 32.54 13.71 -13.13
CA GLN A 64 31.14 13.40 -13.47
C GLN A 64 30.90 13.87 -14.91
N ILE A 65 30.53 12.93 -15.78
CA ILE A 65 30.00 13.23 -17.11
C ILE A 65 28.48 13.10 -17.00
N ASP A 66 27.80 14.25 -16.88
CA ASP A 66 26.35 14.30 -17.01
C ASP A 66 26.00 14.05 -18.48
N ASN A 67 25.54 12.84 -18.76
CA ASN A 67 24.93 12.55 -20.05
C ASN A 67 23.51 13.14 -20.01
N GLU A 68 23.33 14.31 -20.60
CA GLU A 68 22.03 14.97 -20.79
C GLU A 68 21.09 14.24 -21.77
N ALA A 69 21.50 13.08 -22.29
CA ALA A 69 20.68 12.29 -23.20
C ALA A 69 19.54 11.61 -22.42
N GLU A 70 18.36 12.19 -22.53
CA GLU A 70 17.11 11.58 -22.09
C GLU A 70 16.66 10.57 -23.15
N ASP A 71 16.71 9.28 -22.82
CA ASP A 71 16.11 8.26 -23.68
C ASP A 71 14.58 8.45 -23.65
N VAL A 72 13.92 8.32 -24.80
CA VAL A 72 12.46 8.44 -24.93
C VAL A 72 11.87 7.12 -25.43
N LEU A 73 10.77 6.72 -24.81
CA LEU A 73 9.96 5.56 -25.19
C LEU A 73 8.50 6.00 -25.33
N ASP A 74 8.00 5.99 -26.56
CA ASP A 74 6.58 6.21 -26.84
C ASP A 74 5.88 4.85 -27.00
N LEU A 75 4.83 4.61 -26.22
CA LEU A 75 3.99 3.42 -26.30
C LEU A 75 2.56 3.80 -26.68
N THR A 76 1.94 2.96 -27.50
CA THR A 76 0.55 3.11 -27.92
C THR A 76 -0.30 1.98 -27.35
N GLY A 77 -1.51 2.28 -26.90
CA GLY A 77 -2.45 1.29 -26.38
C GLY A 77 -3.89 1.76 -26.51
N ILE A 78 -4.83 0.99 -25.93
CA ILE A 78 -6.25 1.37 -25.86
C ILE A 78 -6.61 2.09 -24.56
N MET A 79 -5.75 2.00 -23.54
CA MET A 79 -5.98 2.56 -22.21
C MET A 79 -4.65 2.72 -21.48
N LEU A 80 -4.56 3.70 -20.58
CA LEU A 80 -3.47 3.85 -19.62
C LEU A 80 -4.00 3.63 -18.19
N VAL A 81 -3.30 2.79 -17.42
CA VAL A 81 -3.57 2.59 -15.98
C VAL A 81 -2.40 3.13 -15.17
N GLY A 82 -2.63 4.21 -14.41
CA GLY A 82 -1.68 4.70 -13.43
C GLY A 82 -1.64 3.82 -12.20
N ALA A 83 -0.63 2.94 -12.12
CA ALA A 83 -0.34 2.06 -10.99
C ALA A 83 1.03 2.37 -10.34
N ASP A 84 1.47 3.61 -10.49
CA ASP A 84 2.81 4.13 -10.16
C ASP A 84 2.93 4.72 -8.75
N GLY A 85 1.97 4.37 -7.88
CA GLY A 85 2.07 4.53 -6.43
C GLY A 85 1.85 5.96 -5.92
N VAL A 86 2.35 6.22 -4.71
CA VAL A 86 2.08 7.46 -3.96
C VAL A 86 2.62 8.74 -4.61
N HIS A 87 3.59 8.60 -5.52
CA HIS A 87 4.18 9.70 -6.29
C HIS A 87 3.81 9.62 -7.77
N SER A 88 2.58 9.15 -8.04
CA SER A 88 2.10 8.89 -9.39
C SER A 88 2.26 10.09 -10.32
N ALA A 89 3.08 9.92 -11.35
CA ALA A 89 3.24 10.86 -12.44
C ALA A 89 2.00 10.87 -13.34
N VAL A 90 1.33 9.72 -13.48
CA VAL A 90 0.04 9.64 -14.20
C VAL A 90 -1.01 10.49 -13.50
N ARG A 91 -1.15 10.36 -12.18
CA ARG A 91 -2.04 11.20 -11.37
C ARG A 91 -1.74 12.69 -11.55
N ALA A 92 -0.45 13.06 -11.54
CA ALA A 92 -0.04 14.45 -11.75
C ALA A 92 -0.41 14.97 -13.15
N SER A 93 -0.29 14.14 -14.20
CA SER A 93 -0.71 14.52 -15.57
C SER A 93 -2.21 14.72 -15.74
N LEU A 94 -3.01 14.19 -14.80
CA LEU A 94 -4.46 14.40 -14.72
C LEU A 94 -4.83 15.65 -13.91
N ASP A 95 -3.84 16.47 -13.51
CA ASP A 95 -4.01 17.64 -12.64
C ASP A 95 -4.71 17.33 -11.30
N LEU A 96 -4.59 16.08 -10.82
CA LEU A 96 -5.18 15.67 -9.55
C LEU A 96 -4.25 15.99 -8.38
N ALA A 97 -4.85 16.37 -7.25
CA ALA A 97 -4.09 16.71 -6.04
C ALA A 97 -3.17 15.55 -5.60
N PRO A 98 -1.90 15.82 -5.26
CA PRO A 98 -0.94 14.77 -4.90
C PRO A 98 -1.27 14.14 -3.55
N ALA A 99 -0.64 13.00 -3.26
CA ALA A 99 -0.68 12.42 -1.92
C ALA A 99 -0.05 13.37 -0.89
N THR A 100 -0.68 13.49 0.27
CA THR A 100 -0.27 14.38 1.36
C THR A 100 0.23 13.56 2.54
N GLN A 101 1.30 14.02 3.19
CA GLN A 101 1.77 13.39 4.41
C GLN A 101 0.78 13.66 5.55
N THR A 102 0.50 12.64 6.35
CA THR A 102 -0.45 12.75 7.47
C THR A 102 0.18 13.28 8.76
N GLY A 103 1.49 13.57 8.74
CA GLY A 103 2.28 13.87 9.94
C GLY A 103 2.49 12.64 10.85
N SER A 104 2.24 11.44 10.33
CA SER A 104 2.55 10.18 11.02
C SER A 104 3.69 9.42 10.34
N VAL A 105 4.49 8.73 11.13
CA VAL A 105 5.63 7.90 10.69
C VAL A 105 5.51 6.51 11.27
N CYS A 106 5.99 5.51 10.53
CA CYS A 106 5.98 4.12 10.92
C CYS A 106 7.34 3.46 10.72
N TRP A 107 7.84 2.79 11.75
CA TRP A 107 8.78 1.69 11.60
C TRP A 107 8.00 0.39 11.60
N ARG A 108 8.42 -0.56 10.77
CA ARG A 108 7.77 -1.86 10.68
C ARG A 108 8.76 -2.93 10.27
N GLY A 109 8.47 -4.14 10.71
CA GLY A 109 9.31 -5.27 10.39
C GLY A 109 8.68 -6.61 10.74
N SER A 110 9.49 -7.65 10.63
CA SER A 110 9.10 -9.01 11.03
C SER A 110 10.20 -9.69 11.83
N ILE A 111 9.81 -10.47 12.84
CA ILE A 111 10.73 -11.20 13.70
C ILE A 111 10.32 -12.67 13.78
N SER A 112 11.32 -13.55 13.90
CA SER A 112 11.10 -14.95 14.25
C SER A 112 11.22 -15.14 15.75
N ILE A 113 10.15 -15.65 16.37
CA ILE A 113 10.11 -15.99 17.80
C ILE A 113 10.57 -17.43 18.04
N ILE A 114 10.54 -18.27 16.98
CA ILE A 114 11.04 -19.64 17.01
C ILE A 114 12.48 -19.63 16.48
N ASP A 115 13.31 -20.50 17.04
CA ASP A 115 14.64 -20.77 16.50
C ASP A 115 14.50 -21.56 15.19
N ASP A 116 14.96 -20.98 14.10
CA ASP A 116 15.24 -21.74 12.89
C ASP A 116 16.67 -22.29 13.08
N ASP A 117 16.78 -23.44 13.76
CA ASP A 117 18.07 -24.13 13.98
C ASP A 117 18.77 -24.39 12.62
N ASP A 118 19.79 -23.60 12.28
CA ASP A 118 20.94 -23.97 11.41
C ASP A 118 22.01 -22.87 11.21
N ASP A 119 21.98 -21.74 11.94
CA ASP A 119 23.13 -20.83 11.97
C ASP A 119 23.97 -21.09 13.22
N ASP A 120 25.28 -21.23 13.04
CA ASP A 120 26.33 -21.28 14.08
C ASP A 120 26.41 -19.96 14.88
N ALA A 121 25.26 -19.43 15.30
CA ALA A 121 25.14 -18.17 16.00
C ALA A 121 25.62 -18.36 17.44
N ILE A 122 26.67 -17.62 17.76
CA ILE A 122 27.15 -17.29 19.10
C ILE A 122 25.98 -17.28 20.08
N ASP A 123 26.10 -18.01 21.19
CA ASP A 123 25.14 -18.03 22.31
C ASP A 123 24.88 -16.61 22.81
N ASN A 124 23.97 -15.90 22.14
CA ASN A 124 23.59 -14.56 22.48
C ASN A 124 22.43 -14.65 23.45
N ASN A 125 22.78 -14.68 24.74
CA ASN A 125 21.83 -14.73 25.84
C ASN A 125 20.68 -13.72 25.69
N ASN A 126 20.89 -12.55 25.06
CA ASN A 126 19.85 -11.56 24.86
C ASN A 126 18.78 -12.02 23.85
N ILE A 127 19.19 -12.54 22.69
CA ILE A 127 18.28 -13.09 21.66
C ILE A 127 17.46 -14.24 22.23
N ASN A 128 18.12 -15.16 22.94
CA ASN A 128 17.46 -16.30 23.59
C ASN A 128 16.45 -15.85 24.65
N ASN A 129 16.78 -14.81 25.43
CA ASN A 129 15.86 -14.24 26.41
C ASN A 129 14.67 -13.53 25.76
N ALA A 130 14.90 -12.78 24.67
CA ALA A 130 13.84 -12.11 23.91
C ALA A 130 12.83 -13.13 23.35
N ARG A 131 13.31 -14.22 22.74
CA ARG A 131 12.44 -15.31 22.24
C ARG A 131 11.63 -15.96 23.36
N LYS A 132 12.26 -16.27 24.49
CA LYS A 132 11.56 -16.83 25.67
C LYS A 132 10.47 -15.90 26.18
N LEU A 133 10.70 -14.59 26.17
CA LEU A 133 9.73 -13.60 26.62
C LEU A 133 8.51 -13.52 25.68
N LEU A 134 8.73 -13.64 24.37
CA LEU A 134 7.68 -13.57 23.35
C LEU A 134 6.97 -14.91 23.11
N ALA A 135 7.59 -16.04 23.45
CA ALA A 135 7.04 -17.38 23.24
C ALA A 135 5.61 -17.59 23.78
N PRO A 136 5.21 -17.05 24.95
CA PRO A 136 3.82 -17.17 25.42
C PRO A 136 2.78 -16.59 24.44
N LEU A 137 3.16 -15.56 23.65
CA LEU A 137 2.28 -14.98 22.64
C LEU A 137 1.91 -15.98 21.52
N LEU A 138 2.77 -16.98 21.27
CA LEU A 138 2.51 -18.07 20.31
C LEU A 138 1.39 -19.02 20.74
N THR A 139 1.08 -19.04 22.05
CA THR A 139 0.11 -19.98 22.63
C THR A 139 -1.27 -19.36 22.83
N SER A 140 -1.46 -18.11 22.39
CA SER A 140 -2.74 -17.43 22.49
C SER A 140 -3.84 -18.17 21.70
N PRO A 141 -5.00 -18.50 22.29
CA PRO A 141 -6.13 -19.12 21.57
C PRO A 141 -6.61 -18.30 20.35
N LEU A 142 -6.37 -16.97 20.37
CA LEU A 142 -6.70 -16.08 19.26
C LEU A 142 -5.80 -16.31 18.02
N LEU A 143 -4.60 -16.86 18.24
CA LEU A 143 -3.63 -17.23 17.21
C LEU A 143 -4.10 -18.47 16.44
N THR A 144 -4.59 -19.48 17.16
CA THR A 144 -5.11 -20.73 16.57
C THR A 144 -6.40 -20.54 15.77
N THR A 145 -7.14 -19.45 16.00
CA THR A 145 -8.38 -19.13 15.27
C THR A 145 -8.18 -18.17 14.11
N GLY A 146 -6.95 -17.69 13.86
CA GLY A 146 -6.65 -16.73 12.80
C GLY A 146 -7.22 -15.32 13.05
N LYS A 147 -7.69 -15.04 14.28
CA LYS A 147 -8.35 -13.78 14.66
C LYS A 147 -7.42 -12.81 15.40
N MET A 148 -6.12 -13.09 15.44
CA MET A 148 -5.20 -12.34 16.28
C MET A 148 -4.72 -11.04 15.59
N VAL A 149 -5.27 -9.92 16.05
CA VAL A 149 -4.58 -8.62 16.07
C VAL A 149 -3.99 -8.51 17.48
N LEU A 150 -2.68 -8.69 17.67
CA LEU A 150 -2.10 -8.43 18.99
C LEU A 150 -2.20 -6.92 19.26
N GLY A 151 -2.34 -6.56 20.53
CA GLY A 151 -2.77 -5.24 20.95
C GLY A 151 -1.86 -4.09 20.53
N TYR A 152 -2.42 -2.89 20.66
CA TYR A 152 -1.67 -1.64 20.55
C TYR A 152 -1.21 -1.24 21.95
N ILE A 153 0.07 -0.92 22.09
CA ILE A 153 0.63 -0.35 23.31
C ILE A 153 0.77 1.15 23.07
N LYS A 154 -0.06 1.95 23.75
CA LYS A 154 0.06 3.40 23.72
C LYS A 154 1.28 3.83 24.55
N CYS A 155 2.26 4.40 23.87
CA CYS A 155 3.51 4.85 24.44
C CYS A 155 3.50 6.38 24.48
N GLY A 156 2.97 6.95 25.56
CA GLY A 156 2.77 8.39 25.68
C GLY A 156 1.64 8.93 24.77
N PRO A 157 1.59 10.26 24.53
CA PRO A 157 0.49 10.89 23.80
C PRO A 157 0.50 10.67 22.28
N TYR A 158 1.65 10.34 21.69
CA TYR A 158 1.84 10.35 20.24
C TYR A 158 2.43 9.08 19.65
N CYS A 159 2.81 8.08 20.45
CA CYS A 159 3.41 6.85 19.95
C CYS A 159 2.54 5.63 20.26
N VAL A 160 2.47 4.71 19.30
CA VAL A 160 1.74 3.45 19.42
C VAL A 160 2.60 2.33 18.85
N VAL A 161 2.92 1.35 19.69
CA VAL A 161 3.54 0.09 19.26
C VAL A 161 2.44 -0.89 18.91
N GLY A 162 2.46 -1.44 17.70
CA GLY A 162 1.58 -2.51 17.27
C GLY A 162 2.35 -3.81 17.16
N LEU A 163 1.93 -4.84 17.89
CA LEU A 163 2.41 -6.20 17.69
C LEU A 163 1.35 -6.90 16.85
N LYS A 164 1.65 -7.32 15.64
CA LYS A 164 0.63 -7.77 14.68
C LYS A 164 0.89 -9.20 14.25
N SER A 165 -0.18 -9.99 14.28
CA SER A 165 -0.47 -11.24 13.57
C SER A 165 0.66 -12.28 13.43
N PHE A 166 0.33 -13.51 13.80
CA PHE A 166 1.05 -14.70 13.31
C PHE A 166 0.37 -15.20 12.06
N HIS A 167 1.14 -15.33 10.98
CA HIS A 167 0.62 -15.86 9.74
C HIS A 167 0.45 -17.39 9.85
N SER A 168 -0.74 -17.94 9.54
CA SER A 168 -1.03 -19.37 9.71
C SER A 168 -0.08 -20.31 8.94
N LYS A 169 0.47 -19.86 7.80
CA LYS A 169 1.51 -20.60 7.04
C LYS A 169 2.93 -20.49 7.61
N TYR A 170 3.15 -19.62 8.60
CA TYR A 170 4.47 -19.37 9.19
C TYR A 170 4.36 -19.26 10.72
N PRO A 171 4.14 -20.40 11.41
CA PRO A 171 4.14 -20.44 12.85
C PRO A 171 5.44 -19.82 13.39
N GLY A 172 5.36 -19.01 14.44
CA GLY A 172 6.55 -18.39 15.03
C GLY A 172 6.93 -17.02 14.52
N VAL A 173 6.42 -16.59 13.36
CA VAL A 173 6.75 -15.27 12.80
C VAL A 173 5.72 -14.24 13.23
N MET A 174 6.19 -13.13 13.81
CA MET A 174 5.37 -11.98 14.21
C MET A 174 5.79 -10.74 13.44
N THR A 175 4.83 -9.88 13.10
CA THR A 175 5.13 -8.54 12.59
C THR A 175 5.01 -7.49 13.68
N TRP A 176 5.78 -6.42 13.57
CA TRP A 176 5.75 -5.33 14.53
C TRP A 176 5.68 -3.98 13.82
N THR A 177 5.09 -2.99 14.48
CA THR A 177 5.13 -1.60 14.03
C THR A 177 5.33 -0.65 15.21
N VAL A 178 6.02 0.46 14.99
CA VAL A 178 6.07 1.62 15.89
C VAL A 178 5.57 2.81 15.09
N ASN A 179 4.47 3.40 15.53
CA ASN A 179 3.78 4.47 14.82
C ASN A 179 3.81 5.73 15.68
N THR A 180 4.17 6.86 15.08
CA THR A 180 4.19 8.15 15.77
C THR A 180 3.30 9.14 15.03
N LYS A 181 2.52 9.94 15.76
CA LYS A 181 1.75 11.08 15.23
C LYS A 181 2.43 12.42 15.53
N GLU A 182 3.76 12.42 15.61
CA GLU A 182 4.48 13.67 15.86
C GLU A 182 4.76 14.36 14.51
N PRO A 183 4.34 15.63 14.34
CA PRO A 183 4.44 16.32 13.04
C PRO A 183 5.85 16.35 12.43
N ASP A 184 6.89 16.29 13.25
CA ASP A 184 8.29 16.27 12.82
C ASP A 184 8.99 14.92 13.07
N ALA A 185 8.23 13.85 13.38
CA ALA A 185 8.80 12.54 13.74
C ALA A 185 9.82 12.03 12.71
N ALA A 186 9.53 12.23 11.42
CA ALA A 186 10.36 11.79 10.30
C ALA A 186 11.76 12.43 10.29
N VAL A 187 11.89 13.61 10.91
CA VAL A 187 13.14 14.36 11.00
C VAL A 187 13.80 14.15 12.37
N LYS A 188 12.99 13.94 13.42
CA LYS A 188 13.44 13.86 14.81
C LYS A 188 14.01 12.50 15.20
N PHE A 189 13.49 11.41 14.64
CA PHE A 189 13.83 10.06 15.10
C PHE A 189 14.40 9.24 13.95
N SER A 190 15.64 8.78 14.10
CA SER A 190 16.29 7.83 13.19
C SER A 190 16.04 6.37 13.55
N HIS A 191 15.44 6.13 14.73
CA HIS A 191 15.26 4.80 15.29
C HIS A 191 13.99 4.75 16.15
N PRO A 192 13.19 3.65 16.15
CA PRO A 192 11.94 3.56 16.90
C PRO A 192 12.14 3.66 18.42
N ARG A 193 13.29 3.22 18.93
CA ARG A 193 13.66 3.36 20.35
C ARG A 193 13.75 4.82 20.79
N ASP A 194 14.22 5.71 19.91
CA ASP A 194 14.33 7.14 20.23
C ASP A 194 12.93 7.76 20.36
N ALA A 195 12.01 7.37 19.47
CA ALA A 195 10.61 7.78 19.53
C ALA A 195 9.90 7.27 20.80
N LEU A 196 10.30 6.09 21.30
CA LEU A 196 9.77 5.48 22.52
C LEU A 196 10.47 5.94 23.80
N GLY A 197 11.65 6.57 23.69
CA GLY A 197 12.59 6.76 24.80
C GLY A 197 11.98 7.46 26.01
N ALA A 198 11.25 8.57 25.81
CA ALA A 198 10.60 9.28 26.91
C ALA A 198 9.53 8.43 27.63
N TYR A 199 8.82 7.58 26.91
CA TYR A 199 7.85 6.65 27.48
C TYR A 199 8.55 5.54 28.26
N LEU A 200 9.54 4.87 27.66
CA LEU A 200 10.33 3.81 28.31
C LEU A 200 11.02 4.33 29.58
N ASP A 201 11.58 5.54 29.55
CA ASP A 201 12.14 6.21 30.71
C ASP A 201 11.10 6.48 31.80
N SER A 202 9.88 6.87 31.43
CA SER A 202 8.82 7.20 32.39
C SER A 202 8.30 5.98 33.16
N ILE A 203 8.27 4.83 32.51
CA ILE A 203 7.75 3.59 33.11
C ILE A 203 8.82 2.74 33.79
N THR A 204 10.11 3.03 33.56
CA THR A 204 11.23 2.34 34.21
C THR A 204 11.74 3.06 35.47
N LYS A 205 11.43 4.36 35.64
CA LYS A 205 11.88 5.19 36.77
C LYS A 205 10.86 5.31 37.92
N ASN A 206 9.70 4.64 37.84
CA ASN A 206 8.62 4.80 38.81
C ASN A 206 8.77 3.78 39.95
N ASP A 207 9.15 4.22 41.16
CA ASP A 207 9.43 3.36 42.33
C ASP A 207 8.18 2.84 43.09
N ASN A 208 6.97 2.97 42.51
CA ASN A 208 5.71 2.55 43.14
C ASN A 208 5.38 1.08 42.80
N ALA A 209 5.41 0.21 43.81
CA ALA A 209 5.45 -1.25 43.68
C ALA A 209 4.24 -1.96 43.00
N ASP A 210 3.06 -1.35 42.94
CA ASP A 210 1.83 -2.03 42.45
C ASP A 210 1.53 -1.78 40.95
N ASP A 211 1.94 -0.64 40.38
CA ASP A 211 1.87 -0.33 38.92
C ASP A 211 3.14 -0.79 38.16
N ASP A 212 4.08 -1.40 38.89
CA ASP A 212 5.44 -1.67 38.45
C ASP A 212 5.53 -2.88 37.49
N ASP A 213 4.74 -3.92 37.73
CA ASP A 213 4.92 -5.22 37.07
C ASP A 213 4.37 -5.23 35.62
N GLU A 214 3.19 -4.64 35.37
CA GLU A 214 2.64 -4.53 34.00
C GLU A 214 3.46 -3.59 33.11
N ASN A 215 3.93 -2.48 33.68
CA ASN A 215 4.77 -1.50 32.99
C ASN A 215 6.14 -2.08 32.63
N LYS A 216 6.80 -2.77 33.58
CA LYS A 216 8.05 -3.50 33.33
C LYS A 216 7.89 -4.61 32.30
N LYS A 217 6.77 -5.34 32.35
CA LYS A 217 6.44 -6.36 31.34
C LYS A 217 6.27 -5.75 29.96
N THR A 218 5.57 -4.62 29.86
CA THR A 218 5.37 -3.89 28.61
C THR A 218 6.69 -3.40 28.01
N ALA A 219 7.54 -2.77 28.83
CA ALA A 219 8.87 -2.33 28.41
C ALA A 219 9.72 -3.52 27.91
N SER A 220 9.71 -4.64 28.65
CA SER A 220 10.46 -5.84 28.29
C SER A 220 10.00 -6.45 26.96
N LEU A 221 8.68 -6.44 26.69
CA LEU A 221 8.13 -6.93 25.42
C LEU A 221 8.57 -6.06 24.23
N ILE A 222 8.56 -4.74 24.39
CA ILE A 222 9.03 -3.81 23.36
C ILE A 222 10.52 -4.05 23.07
N GLU A 223 11.35 -4.13 24.11
CA GLU A 223 12.78 -4.35 23.94
C GLU A 223 13.10 -5.70 23.30
N ALA A 224 12.37 -6.76 23.67
CA ALA A 224 12.52 -8.07 23.01
C ALA A 224 12.20 -8.04 21.51
N VAL A 225 11.23 -7.21 21.09
CA VAL A 225 10.92 -7.03 19.67
C VAL A 225 12.04 -6.28 18.96
N LEU A 226 12.56 -5.21 19.55
CA LEU A 226 13.66 -4.44 18.96
C LEU A 226 14.96 -5.26 18.90
N GLU A 227 15.23 -6.12 19.88
CA GLU A 227 16.41 -7.02 19.89
C GLU A 227 16.36 -8.07 18.77
N LEU A 228 15.16 -8.52 18.39
CA LEU A 228 14.97 -9.52 17.32
C LEU A 228 14.75 -8.90 15.93
N ALA A 229 14.52 -7.59 15.85
CA ALA A 229 14.28 -6.90 14.60
C ALA A 229 15.55 -6.84 13.74
N ASP A 230 15.38 -6.88 12.42
CA ASP A 230 16.49 -6.63 11.50
C ASP A 230 17.01 -5.20 11.72
N PRO A 231 18.33 -5.01 11.91
CA PRO A 231 18.92 -3.68 12.07
C PRO A 231 18.56 -2.69 10.96
N GLU A 232 18.37 -3.16 9.72
CA GLU A 232 17.95 -2.28 8.62
C GLU A 232 16.50 -1.79 8.77
N GLU A 233 15.59 -2.66 9.24
CA GLU A 233 14.18 -2.32 9.49
C GLU A 233 14.03 -1.25 10.59
N LEU A 234 14.96 -1.24 11.56
CA LEU A 234 14.99 -0.26 12.65
C LEU A 234 15.39 1.15 12.18
N HIS A 235 16.10 1.27 11.07
CA HIS A 235 16.54 2.56 10.53
C HIS A 235 15.70 3.04 9.35
N HIS A 236 14.78 2.23 8.85
CA HIS A 236 13.91 2.58 7.74
C HIS A 236 12.51 3.00 8.20
N SER A 237 12.33 4.30 8.42
CA SER A 237 11.02 4.87 8.73
C SER A 237 10.22 5.21 7.46
N LEU A 238 8.91 5.03 7.49
CA LEU A 238 8.01 5.36 6.39
C LEU A 238 6.99 6.42 6.82
N PRO A 239 6.95 7.61 6.18
CA PRO A 239 5.88 8.56 6.41
C PRO A 239 4.56 8.00 5.84
N PHE A 240 3.48 8.14 6.60
CA PHE A 240 2.15 7.82 6.09
C PHE A 240 1.65 8.94 5.19
N VAL A 241 1.25 8.56 3.98
CA VAL A 241 0.70 9.45 2.97
C VAL A 241 -0.73 9.04 2.63
N THR A 242 -1.56 10.02 2.32
CA THR A 242 -2.96 9.83 1.96
C THR A 242 -3.36 10.70 0.79
N ILE A 243 -4.23 10.20 -0.07
CA ILE A 243 -4.96 10.99 -1.04
C ILE A 243 -6.35 11.30 -0.47
N GLY A 244 -6.75 12.57 -0.54
CA GLY A 244 -8.13 12.97 -0.25
C GLY A 244 -9.06 12.43 -1.35
N LEU A 245 -10.09 11.70 -0.96
CA LEU A 245 -11.07 11.16 -1.88
C LEU A 245 -12.13 12.24 -2.20
N PRO A 246 -12.64 12.34 -3.44
CA PRO A 246 -13.67 13.30 -3.82
C PRO A 246 -14.89 13.21 -2.91
N GLU A 247 -15.53 14.31 -2.52
CA GLU A 247 -16.76 14.27 -1.70
C GLU A 247 -18.03 14.11 -2.55
N GLU A 248 -19.05 13.45 -2.01
CA GLU A 248 -20.41 13.50 -2.59
C GLU A 248 -20.96 14.93 -2.36
N ASN A 249 -21.19 15.69 -3.43
CA ASN A 249 -21.69 17.08 -3.45
C ASN A 249 -20.64 18.21 -3.23
N GLN A 250 -19.42 18.08 -3.76
CA GLN A 250 -18.58 19.27 -3.98
C GLN A 250 -19.15 20.12 -5.13
N ASP A 251 -19.21 21.44 -4.92
CA ASP A 251 -19.82 22.44 -5.81
C ASP A 251 -19.57 22.17 -7.31
N GLU A 252 -20.66 22.12 -8.07
CA GLU A 252 -20.69 21.79 -9.52
C GLU A 252 -19.86 22.77 -10.38
N ASN A 253 -19.47 23.92 -9.82
CA ASN A 253 -18.72 24.98 -10.49
C ASN A 253 -17.20 24.95 -10.23
N GLU A 254 -16.69 24.06 -9.38
CA GLU A 254 -15.24 23.92 -9.10
C GLU A 254 -14.69 22.51 -9.39
N ASN A 255 -15.51 21.60 -9.93
CA ASN A 255 -15.17 20.17 -10.02
C ASN A 255 -15.11 19.67 -11.47
N VAL A 256 -13.91 19.28 -11.93
CA VAL A 256 -13.65 18.83 -13.32
C VAL A 256 -14.03 17.34 -13.54
N ASN A 257 -14.41 16.62 -12.48
CA ASN A 257 -14.60 15.15 -12.49
C ASN A 257 -16.04 14.71 -12.24
N VAL A 258 -17.02 15.43 -12.81
CA VAL A 258 -18.45 15.10 -12.71
C VAL A 258 -18.97 14.75 -14.10
N ASN A 259 -19.53 13.56 -14.27
CA ASN A 259 -20.17 13.19 -15.54
C ASN A 259 -21.53 13.89 -15.72
N ALA A 260 -22.14 13.76 -16.91
CA ALA A 260 -23.46 14.33 -17.24
C ALA A 260 -24.62 13.86 -16.32
N ASN A 261 -24.38 12.84 -15.47
CA ASN A 261 -25.34 12.26 -14.53
C ASN A 261 -25.01 12.57 -13.06
N GLY A 262 -24.03 13.43 -12.76
CA GLY A 262 -23.72 13.85 -11.39
C GLY A 262 -22.93 12.84 -10.54
N THR A 263 -22.27 11.83 -11.13
CA THR A 263 -21.50 10.81 -10.40
C THR A 263 -19.99 11.05 -10.45
N THR A 264 -19.31 10.84 -9.31
CA THR A 264 -17.90 11.17 -9.08
C THR A 264 -17.01 9.92 -9.10
N GLY A 265 -16.03 9.89 -10.02
CA GLY A 265 -14.85 9.01 -9.94
C GLY A 265 -13.70 9.69 -9.19
N TRP A 266 -12.53 9.03 -9.05
CA TRP A 266 -11.35 9.68 -8.45
C TRP A 266 -10.60 10.60 -9.43
N GLY A 267 -11.00 10.63 -10.70
CA GLY A 267 -10.59 11.66 -11.65
C GLY A 267 -9.90 11.13 -12.90
N GLY A 268 -10.11 9.86 -13.26
CA GLY A 268 -9.76 9.39 -14.59
C GLY A 268 -10.45 10.20 -15.68
N THR A 269 -9.75 10.44 -16.79
CA THR A 269 -10.26 11.19 -17.94
C THR A 269 -9.97 10.43 -19.21
N GLY A 270 -10.91 10.48 -20.17
CA GLY A 270 -10.78 9.75 -21.42
C GLY A 270 -10.47 8.26 -21.17
N ARG A 271 -9.37 7.78 -21.75
CA ARG A 271 -8.91 6.39 -21.62
C ARG A 271 -7.86 6.18 -20.52
N VAL A 272 -7.89 7.01 -19.48
CA VAL A 272 -6.94 6.93 -18.36
C VAL A 272 -7.68 6.75 -17.04
N THR A 273 -7.22 5.79 -16.24
CA THR A 273 -7.63 5.61 -14.85
C THR A 273 -6.43 5.34 -13.95
N LEU A 274 -6.67 5.30 -12.64
CA LEU A 274 -5.66 5.08 -11.60
C LEU A 274 -6.06 3.85 -10.76
N ILE A 275 -5.09 3.13 -10.19
CA ILE A 275 -5.35 2.04 -9.24
C ILE A 275 -4.38 2.10 -8.06
N GLY A 276 -4.73 1.44 -6.95
CA GLY A 276 -3.86 1.38 -5.77
C GLY A 276 -3.53 2.78 -5.22
N ASP A 277 -2.30 2.94 -4.74
CA ASP A 277 -1.87 4.20 -4.10
C ASP A 277 -1.91 5.43 -5.05
N ALA A 278 -1.87 5.24 -6.37
CA ALA A 278 -2.05 6.34 -7.33
C ALA A 278 -3.48 6.89 -7.30
N ALA A 279 -4.48 6.03 -7.05
CA ALA A 279 -5.87 6.41 -6.92
C ALA A 279 -6.22 6.84 -5.50
N HIS A 280 -5.81 6.05 -4.50
CA HIS A 280 -6.41 6.08 -3.16
C HIS A 280 -5.44 5.74 -2.03
N ALA A 281 -4.20 6.25 -2.10
CA ALA A 281 -3.25 6.14 -1.00
C ALA A 281 -3.94 6.42 0.36
N MET A 282 -3.77 5.50 1.30
CA MET A 282 -4.45 5.49 2.58
C MET A 282 -3.46 5.19 3.71
N ARG A 283 -3.83 5.50 4.95
CA ARG A 283 -2.99 5.15 6.11
C ARG A 283 -2.72 3.65 6.12
N SER A 284 -1.47 3.26 6.35
CA SER A 284 -1.02 1.86 6.36
C SER A 284 -1.42 1.13 7.66
N ALA A 285 -2.72 1.10 7.95
CA ALA A 285 -3.31 0.21 8.94
C ALA A 285 -3.85 -1.06 8.23
N GLY A 286 -3.69 -2.22 8.88
CA GLY A 286 -4.23 -3.50 8.39
C GLY A 286 -3.76 -4.03 7.02
N GLY A 287 -2.82 -3.39 6.33
CA GLY A 287 -2.38 -3.79 4.98
C GLY A 287 -3.42 -3.53 3.88
N GLN A 288 -4.42 -2.68 4.14
CA GLN A 288 -5.57 -2.52 3.24
C GLN A 288 -5.22 -1.86 1.90
N GLY A 289 -4.23 -0.97 1.82
CA GLY A 289 -3.83 -0.36 0.54
C GLY A 289 -3.47 -1.40 -0.55
N GLY A 290 -2.68 -2.41 -0.17
CA GLY A 290 -2.34 -3.51 -1.08
C GLY A 290 -3.53 -4.39 -1.44
N ALA A 291 -4.41 -4.69 -0.47
CA ALA A 291 -5.62 -5.46 -0.74
C ALA A 291 -6.55 -4.73 -1.72
N MET A 292 -6.74 -3.42 -1.53
CA MET A 292 -7.55 -2.59 -2.42
C MET A 292 -6.96 -2.52 -3.83
N ALA A 293 -5.63 -2.41 -3.97
CA ALA A 293 -4.98 -2.44 -5.29
C ALA A 293 -5.23 -3.76 -6.05
N PHE A 294 -5.23 -4.91 -5.36
CA PHE A 294 -5.56 -6.18 -6.02
C PHE A 294 -7.03 -6.28 -6.41
N GLU A 295 -7.93 -5.80 -5.55
CA GLU A 295 -9.35 -5.73 -5.88
C GLU A 295 -9.59 -4.82 -7.10
N ASP A 296 -8.88 -3.69 -7.19
CA ASP A 296 -8.94 -2.79 -8.33
C ASP A 296 -8.59 -3.51 -9.64
N CYS A 297 -7.47 -4.25 -9.65
CA CYS A 297 -7.06 -5.03 -10.82
C CYS A 297 -8.17 -6.01 -11.27
N VAL A 298 -8.79 -6.72 -10.32
CA VAL A 298 -9.83 -7.72 -10.63
C VAL A 298 -11.11 -7.06 -11.14
N VAL A 299 -11.53 -5.96 -10.53
CA VAL A 299 -12.76 -5.25 -10.92
C VAL A 299 -12.57 -4.60 -12.29
N LEU A 300 -11.45 -3.91 -12.51
CA LEU A 300 -11.14 -3.29 -13.81
C LEU A 300 -11.09 -4.34 -14.93
N ALA A 301 -10.38 -5.45 -14.71
CA ALA A 301 -10.30 -6.52 -15.71
C ALA A 301 -11.68 -7.08 -16.09
N ARG A 302 -12.57 -7.28 -15.10
CA ARG A 302 -13.94 -7.77 -15.34
C ARG A 302 -14.80 -6.77 -16.10
N ILE A 303 -14.70 -5.49 -15.78
CA ILE A 303 -15.47 -4.44 -16.47
C ILE A 303 -15.02 -4.33 -17.94
N LEU A 304 -13.70 -4.41 -18.19
CA LEU A 304 -13.16 -4.42 -19.54
C LEU A 304 -13.62 -5.65 -20.35
N GLU A 305 -13.61 -6.83 -19.74
CA GLU A 305 -14.12 -8.08 -20.36
C GLU A 305 -15.62 -7.99 -20.70
N GLN A 306 -16.44 -7.44 -19.79
CA GLN A 306 -17.87 -7.25 -20.02
C GLN A 306 -18.15 -6.23 -21.13
N THR A 307 -17.38 -5.15 -21.15
CA THR A 307 -17.45 -4.12 -22.20
C THR A 307 -17.09 -4.69 -23.57
N GLN A 308 -16.12 -5.62 -23.62
CA GLN A 308 -15.75 -6.37 -24.82
C GLN A 308 -16.92 -7.25 -25.30
N ALA A 309 -17.54 -8.02 -24.39
CA ALA A 309 -18.65 -8.92 -24.73
C ALA A 309 -19.88 -8.18 -25.26
N LEU A 310 -20.20 -7.00 -24.71
CA LEU A 310 -21.31 -6.15 -25.15
C LEU A 310 -21.07 -5.54 -26.54
N SER A 311 -19.80 -5.23 -26.86
CA SER A 311 -19.43 -4.67 -28.17
C SER A 311 -19.49 -5.71 -29.30
N GLY A 312 -19.25 -7.00 -28.99
CA GLY A 312 -19.38 -8.11 -29.95
C GLY A 312 -20.82 -8.63 -30.15
N GLY A 313 -21.77 -8.26 -29.29
CA GLY A 313 -23.15 -8.79 -29.30
C GLY A 313 -24.17 -8.01 -30.14
N ASN A 314 -23.79 -6.88 -30.74
CA ASN A 314 -24.70 -5.99 -31.48
C ASN A 314 -24.69 -6.17 -33.01
N ALA A 315 -24.03 -7.21 -33.53
CA ALA A 315 -24.20 -7.61 -34.92
C ALA A 315 -25.59 -8.25 -35.09
N ASN A 316 -26.55 -7.49 -35.64
CA ASN A 316 -27.81 -8.05 -36.12
C ASN A 316 -27.51 -9.14 -37.16
N ASP A 317 -27.72 -10.39 -36.74
CA ASP A 317 -27.61 -11.63 -37.51
C ASP A 317 -28.70 -11.71 -38.59
N ASN A 318 -28.59 -10.86 -39.63
CA ASN A 318 -29.48 -10.84 -40.79
C ASN A 318 -28.76 -10.74 -42.14
N ASP A 319 -27.44 -10.90 -42.21
CA ASP A 319 -26.73 -10.98 -43.49
C ASP A 319 -25.99 -12.31 -43.63
N LYS A 320 -26.74 -13.32 -44.07
CA LYS A 320 -26.16 -14.49 -44.72
C LYS A 320 -25.70 -14.06 -46.10
N ASP A 321 -24.43 -13.70 -46.23
CA ASP A 321 -23.58 -13.99 -47.39
C ASP A 321 -22.31 -13.11 -47.33
N SER A 322 -21.24 -13.62 -46.72
CA SER A 322 -19.91 -13.45 -47.32
C SER A 322 -18.93 -14.47 -46.75
N ASP A 323 -18.44 -15.33 -47.63
CA ASP A 323 -17.19 -16.05 -47.45
C ASP A 323 -16.07 -15.02 -47.29
N ASN A 324 -15.62 -14.78 -46.05
CA ASN A 324 -14.28 -14.25 -45.81
C ASN A 324 -13.80 -14.66 -44.41
N ASP A 325 -12.74 -15.47 -44.38
CA ASP A 325 -11.94 -15.82 -43.21
C ASP A 325 -11.17 -14.58 -42.70
N THR A 326 -11.88 -13.62 -42.11
CA THR A 326 -11.26 -12.59 -41.27
C THR A 326 -11.77 -12.79 -39.86
N VAL A 327 -10.87 -13.24 -38.98
CA VAL A 327 -11.06 -13.25 -37.52
C VAL A 327 -11.63 -11.89 -37.11
N ASP A 328 -12.85 -11.87 -36.57
CA ASP A 328 -13.50 -10.65 -36.07
C ASP A 328 -12.58 -9.97 -35.05
N ASP A 329 -11.91 -8.91 -35.47
CA ASP A 329 -11.02 -8.12 -34.62
C ASP A 329 -11.92 -7.27 -33.70
N VAL A 330 -12.14 -7.76 -32.48
CA VAL A 330 -12.99 -7.12 -31.48
C VAL A 330 -12.32 -5.81 -31.03
N HIS A 331 -12.59 -4.72 -31.74
CA HIS A 331 -12.04 -3.42 -31.40
C HIS A 331 -12.80 -2.76 -30.24
N HIS A 332 -12.10 -2.54 -29.13
CA HIS A 332 -12.55 -1.61 -28.10
C HIS A 332 -12.65 -0.19 -28.69
N THR A 333 -13.86 0.36 -28.76
CA THR A 333 -14.04 1.77 -29.17
C THR A 333 -13.63 2.69 -28.03
N ARG A 334 -13.18 3.92 -28.34
CA ARG A 334 -12.89 4.95 -27.33
C ARG A 334 -14.03 5.12 -26.32
N ALA A 335 -15.25 5.26 -26.80
CA ALA A 335 -16.43 5.44 -25.94
C ALA A 335 -16.66 4.24 -25.00
N SER A 336 -16.37 3.01 -25.47
CA SER A 336 -16.48 1.81 -24.62
C SER A 336 -15.45 1.81 -23.49
N ILE A 337 -14.21 2.23 -23.75
CA ILE A 337 -13.16 2.34 -22.74
C ILE A 337 -13.45 3.48 -21.76
N GLU A 338 -13.87 4.64 -22.24
CA GLU A 338 -14.27 5.77 -21.38
C GLU A 338 -15.41 5.36 -20.43
N THR A 339 -16.37 4.60 -20.94
CA THR A 339 -17.46 4.05 -20.11
C THR A 339 -16.92 3.06 -19.07
N ALA A 340 -16.02 2.15 -19.47
CA ALA A 340 -15.41 1.18 -18.56
C ALA A 340 -14.58 1.84 -17.43
N VAL A 341 -13.82 2.89 -17.76
CA VAL A 341 -13.07 3.70 -16.77
C VAL A 341 -14.03 4.29 -15.75
N LEU A 342 -15.10 4.94 -16.21
CA LEU A 342 -16.08 5.57 -15.32
C LEU A 342 -16.82 4.52 -14.47
N GLU A 343 -17.25 3.41 -15.05
CA GLU A 343 -17.92 2.33 -14.31
C GLU A 343 -17.00 1.75 -13.23
N PHE A 344 -15.73 1.55 -13.58
CA PHE A 344 -14.71 1.08 -12.66
C PHE A 344 -14.55 2.02 -11.46
N GLU A 345 -14.28 3.30 -11.69
CA GLU A 345 -14.07 4.26 -10.60
C GLU A 345 -15.31 4.39 -9.71
N ASN A 346 -16.51 4.50 -10.32
CA ASN A 346 -17.76 4.59 -9.57
C ASN A 346 -18.05 3.35 -8.74
N SER A 347 -17.72 2.15 -9.25
CA SER A 347 -17.92 0.91 -8.50
C SER A 347 -16.96 0.77 -7.31
N ARG A 348 -15.75 1.32 -7.43
CA ARG A 348 -14.68 1.18 -6.43
C ARG A 348 -14.71 2.26 -5.37
N LEU A 349 -15.04 3.50 -5.74
CA LEU A 349 -14.95 4.66 -4.86
C LEU A 349 -15.72 4.47 -3.52
N PRO A 350 -16.96 3.96 -3.46
CA PRO A 350 -17.67 3.78 -2.20
C PRO A 350 -16.92 2.85 -1.24
N ARG A 351 -16.44 1.70 -1.74
CA ARG A 351 -15.71 0.72 -0.93
C ARG A 351 -14.36 1.26 -0.46
N VAL A 352 -13.63 1.92 -1.37
CA VAL A 352 -12.37 2.60 -1.05
C VAL A 352 -12.58 3.65 0.03
N ARG A 353 -13.63 4.47 -0.07
CA ARG A 353 -13.97 5.49 0.91
C ARG A 353 -14.25 4.88 2.29
N THR A 354 -15.07 3.85 2.37
CA THR A 354 -15.36 3.17 3.65
C THR A 354 -14.08 2.65 4.31
N ILE A 355 -13.21 1.98 3.54
CA ILE A 355 -11.95 1.45 4.08
C ILE A 355 -10.99 2.58 4.47
N TRP A 356 -10.91 3.65 3.68
CA TRP A 356 -10.10 4.83 3.96
C TRP A 356 -10.52 5.49 5.27
N ASN A 357 -11.84 5.70 5.46
CA ASN A 357 -12.42 6.24 6.69
C ASN A 357 -12.15 5.32 7.88
N ASP A 358 -12.33 4.01 7.72
CA ASP A 358 -12.01 3.02 8.76
C ASP A 358 -10.53 3.08 9.17
N GLN A 359 -9.61 3.13 8.20
CA GLN A 359 -8.17 3.25 8.51
C GLN A 359 -7.85 4.54 9.26
N TRP A 360 -8.54 5.63 8.93
CA TRP A 360 -8.40 6.90 9.63
C TRP A 360 -8.88 6.81 11.07
N GLU A 361 -10.13 6.38 11.28
CA GLU A 361 -10.75 6.22 12.60
C GLU A 361 -9.97 5.25 13.49
N ARG A 362 -9.55 4.09 12.97
CA ARG A 362 -8.74 3.13 13.71
C ARG A 362 -7.42 3.73 14.17
N ALA A 363 -6.74 4.48 13.31
CA ALA A 363 -5.51 5.16 13.68
C ALA A 363 -5.76 6.20 14.77
N GLU A 364 -6.78 7.04 14.62
CA GLU A 364 -7.11 8.09 15.59
C GLU A 364 -7.52 7.52 16.96
N ARG A 365 -8.32 6.44 16.99
CA ARG A 365 -8.70 5.73 18.21
C ARG A 365 -7.51 5.06 18.89
N ALA A 366 -6.59 4.48 18.11
CA ALA A 366 -5.36 3.91 18.65
C ALA A 366 -4.51 4.98 19.36
N TYR A 367 -4.38 6.18 18.79
CA TYR A 367 -3.67 7.29 19.45
C TYR A 367 -4.38 7.82 20.70
N LYS A 368 -5.72 7.83 20.73
CA LYS A 368 -6.48 8.21 21.93
C LYS A 368 -6.30 7.22 23.08
N GLY A 369 -5.94 5.97 22.79
CA GLY A 369 -5.81 4.91 23.78
C GLY A 369 -7.15 4.24 24.11
N ASP A 370 -8.15 4.46 23.26
CA ASP A 370 -9.50 3.91 23.40
C ASP A 370 -9.56 2.43 22.94
N PHE A 371 -8.46 1.90 22.39
CA PHE A 371 -8.35 0.50 22.00
C PHE A 371 -8.06 -0.34 23.24
N LYS A 372 -9.10 -0.98 23.80
CA LYS A 372 -8.91 -1.97 24.86
C LYS A 372 -8.07 -3.14 24.30
N PRO A 373 -7.00 -3.59 24.99
CA PRO A 373 -6.11 -4.65 24.51
C PRO A 373 -6.81 -6.01 24.32
N SER A 374 -8.00 -6.19 24.89
CA SER A 374 -8.93 -7.28 24.58
C SER A 374 -10.21 -6.69 24.01
N ARG A 375 -10.42 -6.82 22.70
CA ARG A 375 -11.78 -6.67 22.16
C ARG A 375 -12.59 -7.87 22.62
N THR A 376 -13.72 -7.60 23.27
CA THR A 376 -14.71 -8.62 23.59
C THR A 376 -15.45 -9.03 22.32
N GLU A 377 -16.15 -10.17 22.35
CA GLU A 377 -17.04 -10.58 21.26
C GLU A 377 -18.10 -9.51 20.97
N GLU A 378 -18.51 -8.76 21.99
CA GLU A 378 -19.45 -7.64 21.89
C GLU A 378 -18.86 -6.44 21.15
N ASP A 379 -17.59 -6.07 21.42
CA ASP A 379 -16.88 -5.00 20.70
C ASP A 379 -16.67 -5.33 19.20
N GLU A 380 -16.46 -6.61 18.87
CA GLU A 380 -16.36 -7.08 17.48
C GLU A 380 -17.72 -7.10 16.78
N LEU A 381 -18.80 -7.46 17.48
CA LEU A 381 -20.16 -7.39 16.92
C LEU A 381 -20.61 -5.94 16.70
N GLU A 382 -20.24 -5.01 17.58
CA GLU A 382 -20.49 -3.58 17.40
C GLU A 382 -19.70 -3.04 16.19
N TYR A 383 -18.41 -3.41 16.08
CA TYR A 383 -17.58 -3.05 14.94
C TYR A 383 -18.11 -3.65 13.63
N GLN A 384 -18.53 -4.91 13.62
CA GLN A 384 -19.12 -5.56 12.45
C GLN A 384 -20.45 -4.90 12.06
N ALA A 385 -21.31 -4.58 13.03
CA ALA A 385 -22.55 -3.85 12.77
C ALA A 385 -22.31 -2.42 12.26
N TRP A 386 -21.16 -1.82 12.56
CA TRP A 386 -20.73 -0.54 12.00
C TRP A 386 -20.24 -0.69 10.55
N VAL A 387 -19.41 -1.70 10.26
CA VAL A 387 -18.97 -2.07 8.89
C VAL A 387 -20.16 -2.39 7.98
N ASP A 388 -21.10 -3.19 8.46
CA ASP A 388 -22.29 -3.62 7.69
C ASP A 388 -23.26 -2.46 7.39
N LYS A 389 -23.17 -1.36 8.15
CA LYS A 389 -23.91 -0.12 7.90
C LYS A 389 -23.23 0.79 6.88
N GLY A 390 -22.00 0.48 6.47
CA GLY A 390 -21.26 1.23 5.45
C GLY A 390 -20.90 2.67 5.84
N VAL A 391 -20.85 3.00 7.14
CA VAL A 391 -20.43 4.32 7.64
C VAL A 391 -18.91 4.43 7.66
#